data_AF-A0A5E4IPN3-F1
#
_entry.id   AF-A0A5E4IPN3-F1
#
_cell.length_a   1.000
_cell.length_b   1.000
_cell.length_c   1.000
_cell.angle_alpha   90.00
_cell.angle_beta   90.00
_cell.angle_gamma   90.00
#
_symmetry.space_group_name_H-M   'P 1'
#
loop_
_entity.id
_entity.type
_entity.pdbx_description
1 polymer ?
#
loop_
_entity_poly.entity_id
_entity_poly.type
_entity_poly.pdbx_seq_one_letter_code
_entity_poly.pdbx_strand_id
1 'polypeptide(L)'
;MKKMEQKVEMRNEPEGEKKIGERPDFRIVQPETVEDGSTVFKSVGAMWKKTSKSGNEFYTLKIGKLKLLVFKNTPRPDGAESA
;
A
#
# COMPACT_ATOMS: atom_id res chain seq x y z
N MET A 1 -19.13 32.47 18.17
CA MET A 1 -18.46 31.58 17.19
C MET A 1 -17.91 30.37 17.96
N LYS A 2 -18.38 29.15 17.69
CA LYS A 2 -17.90 27.93 18.37
C LYS A 2 -16.86 27.24 17.47
N LYS A 3 -15.62 27.11 17.95
CA LYS A 3 -14.57 26.29 17.33
C LYS A 3 -14.94 24.81 17.52
N MET A 4 -15.08 24.06 16.44
CA MET A 4 -15.10 22.60 16.46
C MET A 4 -13.67 22.10 16.30
N GLU A 5 -13.11 21.54 17.37
CA GLU A 5 -11.88 20.76 17.30
C GLU A 5 -12.24 19.31 16.95
N GLN A 6 -11.93 18.89 15.72
CA GLN A 6 -12.07 17.49 15.32
C GLN A 6 -10.88 16.68 15.86
N LYS A 7 -11.15 15.88 16.89
CA LYS A 7 -10.22 14.90 17.43
C LYS A 7 -10.22 13.67 16.51
N VAL A 8 -9.17 13.52 15.71
CA VAL A 8 -8.97 12.34 14.86
C VAL A 8 -8.49 11.19 15.75
N GLU A 9 -9.41 10.32 16.15
CA GLU A 9 -9.06 9.08 16.85
C GLU A 9 -8.49 8.07 15.84
N MET A 10 -7.18 7.83 15.93
CA MET A 10 -6.53 6.72 15.23
C MET A 10 -6.97 5.40 15.88
N ARG A 11 -8.01 4.79 15.32
CA ARG A 11 -8.51 3.48 15.73
C ARG A 11 -7.51 2.41 15.29
N ASN A 12 -6.73 1.88 16.24
CA ASN A 12 -5.95 0.66 16.01
C ASN A 12 -6.92 -0.52 15.87
N GLU A 13 -7.25 -0.89 14.63
CA GLU A 13 -7.98 -2.12 14.35
C GLU A 13 -7.08 -3.34 14.60
N PRO A 14 -7.62 -4.44 15.16
CA PRO A 14 -6.85 -5.66 15.35
C PRO A 14 -6.42 -6.18 13.99
N GLU A 15 -5.10 -6.27 13.79
CA GLU A 15 -4.52 -6.88 12.60
C GLU A 15 -5.01 -8.32 12.53
N GLY A 16 -5.98 -8.59 11.64
CA GLY A 16 -6.44 -9.95 11.37
C GLY A 16 -5.23 -10.86 11.17
N GLU A 17 -5.16 -11.87 12.03
CA GLU A 17 -4.06 -12.83 12.15
C GLU A 17 -3.69 -13.35 10.75
N LYS A 18 -2.53 -12.93 10.25
CA LYS A 18 -2.01 -13.49 9.01
C LYS A 18 -1.67 -14.94 9.28
N LYS A 19 -2.41 -15.87 8.67
CA LYS A 19 -2.00 -17.26 8.55
C LYS A 19 -0.60 -17.25 7.92
N ILE A 20 0.38 -17.76 8.68
CA ILE A 20 1.76 -17.93 8.24
C ILE A 20 1.72 -18.76 6.95
N GLY A 21 1.93 -18.14 5.78
CA GLY A 21 1.94 -18.85 4.49
C GLY A 21 1.21 -18.18 3.32
N GLU A 22 0.52 -17.05 3.50
CA GLU A 22 -0.17 -16.41 2.38
C GLU A 22 0.83 -15.75 1.39
N ARG A 23 0.95 -16.37 0.21
CA ARG A 23 1.79 -15.87 -0.90
C ARG A 23 1.30 -14.47 -1.29
N PRO A 24 2.22 -13.52 -1.56
CA PRO A 24 1.81 -12.20 -2.02
C PRO A 24 1.18 -12.25 -3.40
N ASP A 25 0.15 -11.42 -3.61
CA ASP A 25 -0.48 -11.20 -4.91
C ASP A 25 0.51 -10.55 -5.89
N PHE A 26 1.30 -9.59 -5.40
CA PHE A 26 2.30 -8.90 -6.21
C PHE A 26 3.67 -8.87 -5.52
N ARG A 27 4.72 -9.05 -6.31
CA ARG A 27 6.10 -8.78 -5.90
C ARG A 27 6.47 -7.37 -6.35
N ILE A 28 7.19 -6.67 -5.48
CA ILE A 28 7.74 -5.35 -5.79
C ILE A 28 9.21 -5.54 -6.11
N VAL A 29 9.59 -5.04 -7.28
CA VAL A 29 10.95 -5.12 -7.79
C VAL A 29 11.48 -3.72 -8.07
N GLN A 30 12.79 -3.55 -7.90
CA GLN A 30 13.51 -2.34 -8.24
C GLN A 30 14.59 -2.70 -9.28
N PRO A 31 14.71 -1.94 -10.38
CA PRO A 31 15.81 -2.11 -11.30
C PRO A 31 17.12 -1.66 -10.65
N GLU A 32 18.18 -2.43 -10.86
CA GLU A 32 19.55 -2.14 -10.42
C GLU A 32 20.46 -2.34 -11.65
N THR A 33 21.32 -1.37 -11.92
CA THR A 33 22.35 -1.50 -12.95
C THR A 33 23.56 -2.17 -12.32
N VAL A 34 23.95 -3.30 -12.88
CA VAL A 34 25.13 -4.05 -12.45
C VAL A 34 26.38 -3.60 -13.24
N GLU A 35 27.56 -4.02 -12.79
CA GLU A 35 28.86 -3.54 -13.31
C GLU A 35 29.03 -3.72 -14.83
N ASP A 36 28.38 -4.72 -15.42
CA ASP A 36 28.40 -5.00 -16.86
C ASP A 36 27.47 -4.07 -17.69
N GLY A 37 26.78 -3.14 -17.03
CA GLY A 37 25.83 -2.22 -17.65
C GLY A 37 24.44 -2.80 -17.89
N SER A 38 24.18 -4.06 -17.54
CA SER A 38 22.86 -4.67 -17.65
C SER A 38 21.94 -4.29 -16.48
N THR A 39 20.62 -4.40 -16.71
CA THR A 39 19.59 -4.12 -15.69
C THR A 39 19.07 -5.42 -15.11
N VAL A 40 19.18 -5.57 -13.79
CA VAL A 40 18.57 -6.67 -13.03
C VAL A 40 17.42 -6.15 -12.19
N PHE A 41 16.38 -6.98 -12.00
CA PHE A 41 15.23 -6.63 -11.15
C PHE A 41 15.35 -7.32 -9.80
N LYS A 42 15.67 -6.53 -8.76
CA LYS A 42 15.81 -7.03 -7.40
C LYS A 42 14.48 -6.97 -6.66
N SER A 43 14.10 -8.07 -6.01
CA SER A 43 12.90 -8.08 -5.17
C SER A 43 13.13 -7.29 -3.88
N VAL A 44 12.35 -6.24 -3.66
CA VAL A 44 12.46 -5.33 -2.51
C VAL A 44 11.27 -5.42 -1.56
N GLY A 45 10.17 -6.01 -2.01
CA GLY A 45 8.95 -6.09 -1.23
C GLY A 45 7.84 -6.87 -1.90
N ALA A 46 6.65 -6.75 -1.32
CA ALA A 46 5.47 -7.44 -1.79
C ALA A 46 4.19 -6.68 -1.38
N MET A 47 3.11 -6.97 -2.09
CA MET A 47 1.76 -6.51 -1.77
C MET A 47 0.82 -7.70 -1.58
N TRP A 48 -0.09 -7.54 -0.63
CA TRP A 48 -1.18 -8.48 -0.36
C TRP A 48 -2.50 -7.76 -0.52
N LYS A 49 -3.40 -8.33 -1.32
CA LYS A 49 -4.77 -7.85 -1.48
C LYS A 49 -5.51 -8.05 -0.16
N LYS A 50 -6.31 -7.05 0.20
CA LYS A 50 -7.22 -7.07 1.32
C LYS A 50 -8.55 -6.46 0.92
N THR A 51 -9.58 -6.85 1.65
CA THR A 51 -10.91 -6.29 1.52
C THR A 51 -11.29 -5.67 2.86
N SER A 52 -11.75 -4.42 2.86
CA SER A 52 -12.24 -3.77 4.06
C SER A 52 -13.58 -4.37 4.51
N LYS A 53 -14.01 -4.05 5.72
CA LYS A 53 -15.34 -4.45 6.22
C LYS A 53 -16.49 -3.92 5.35
N SER A 54 -16.28 -2.79 4.69
CA SER A 54 -17.24 -2.18 3.76
C SER A 54 -17.18 -2.78 2.35
N GLY A 55 -16.33 -3.78 2.11
CA GLY A 55 -16.16 -4.43 0.80
C GLY A 55 -15.20 -3.73 -0.15
N ASN A 56 -14.51 -2.66 0.29
CA ASN A 56 -13.57 -1.93 -0.57
C ASN A 56 -12.24 -2.68 -0.67
N GLU A 57 -11.74 -2.87 -1.88
CA GLU A 57 -10.44 -3.48 -2.12
C GLU A 57 -9.31 -2.49 -1.83
N PHE A 58 -8.29 -2.96 -1.12
CA PHE A 58 -7.04 -2.24 -0.92
C PHE A 58 -5.88 -3.25 -0.85
N TYR A 59 -4.65 -2.75 -0.84
CA TYR A 59 -3.48 -3.59 -0.69
C TYR A 59 -2.66 -3.14 0.51
N THR A 60 -2.00 -4.11 1.15
CA THR A 60 -0.93 -3.82 2.10
C THR A 60 0.40 -4.00 1.39
N LEU A 61 1.16 -2.92 1.21
CA LEU A 61 2.54 -2.94 0.70
C LEU A 61 3.52 -3.10 1.86
N LYS A 62 4.50 -3.99 1.72
CA LYS A 62 5.65 -4.09 2.62
C LYS A 62 6.95 -4.03 1.85
N ILE A 63 7.83 -3.10 2.23
CA ILE A 63 9.20 -2.96 1.70
C ILE A 63 10.13 -2.83 2.91
N GLY A 64 10.96 -3.84 3.17
CA GLY A 64 11.77 -3.90 4.39
C GLY A 64 10.91 -3.76 5.66
N LYS A 65 11.14 -2.69 6.43
CA LYS A 65 10.37 -2.34 7.65
C LYS A 65 9.18 -1.41 7.39
N LEU A 66 9.06 -0.84 6.19
CA LEU A 66 7.97 0.04 5.81
C LEU A 66 6.72 -0.78 5.46
N LYS A 67 5.57 -0.36 5.99
CA LYS A 67 4.26 -0.94 5.70
C LYS A 67 3.30 0.19 5.34
N LEU A 68 2.69 0.12 4.16
CA LEU A 68 1.76 1.13 3.66
C LEU A 68 0.46 0.49 3.19
N LEU A 69 -0.62 1.27 3.27
CA LEU A 69 -1.88 0.94 2.61
C LEU A 69 -1.86 1.56 1.21
N VAL A 70 -2.23 0.77 0.21
CA VAL A 70 -2.28 1.19 -1.18
C VAL A 70 -3.72 1.05 -1.66
N PHE A 71 -4.24 2.14 -2.20
CA PHE A 71 -5.59 2.24 -2.74
C PHE A 71 -5.52 2.44 -4.25
N LYS A 72 -6.58 2.04 -4.96
CA LYS A 72 -6.68 2.29 -6.39
C LYS A 72 -6.64 3.81 -6.63
N ASN A 73 -5.78 4.24 -7.55
CA ASN A 73 -5.78 5.64 -7.98
C ASN A 73 -7.05 5.89 -8.79
N THR A 74 -8.00 6.63 -8.22
CA THR A 74 -9.22 7.06 -8.88
C THR A 74 -9.08 8.52 -9.28
N PRO A 75 -9.46 8.91 -10.52
CA PRO A 75 -9.48 10.31 -10.93
C PRO A 75 -10.23 11.16 -9.90
N ARG A 76 -9.74 12.37 -9.64
CA ARG A 76 -10.49 13.29 -8.80
C ARG A 76 -11.79 13.68 -9.50
N PRO A 77 -12.90 13.81 -8.75
CA PRO A 77 -14.20 14.13 -9.33
C PRO A 77 -14.28 15.54 -9.93
N ASP A 78 -13.32 16.42 -9.64
CA ASP A 78 -13.25 17.80 -10.13
C ASP A 78 -12.48 17.95 -11.46
N GLY A 79 -12.06 16.85 -12.09
CA GLY A 79 -11.37 16.89 -13.38
C GLY A 79 -9.96 17.48 -13.34
N ALA A 80 -9.40 17.71 -12.14
CA ALA A 80 -8.00 18.09 -12.00
C ALA A 80 -7.13 16.87 -12.33
N GLU A 81 -6.62 16.84 -13.57
CA GLU A 81 -5.64 15.83 -13.99
C GLU A 81 -4.47 15.80 -13.00
N SER A 82 -4.14 14.59 -12.59
CA SER A 82 -2.94 14.35 -11.78
C SER A 82 -1.74 14.47 -12.72
N ALA A 83 -1.13 15.66 -12.74
CA ALA A 83 0.10 15.94 -13.46
C ALA A 83 1.26 15.05 -13.02
#